data_AF-A0A927QNK5-F1
#
_entry.id   AF-A0A927QNK5-F1
#
_cell.length_a   1.000
_cell.length_b   1.000
_cell.length_c   1.000
_cell.angle_alpha   90.00
_cell.angle_beta   90.00
_cell.angle_gamma   90.00
#
_symmetry.space_group_name_H-M   'P 1'
#
loop_
_entity.id
_entity.type
_entity.pdbx_description
1 polymer ?
#
loop_
_entity_poly.entity_id
_entity_poly.type
_entity_poly.pdbx_seq_one_letter_code
_entity_poly.pdbx_strand_id
1 'polypeptide(L)'
;MKKGIITCVAAAMVTLAAIPAGVTTSPQKVFACSKGEVTSAETDYSLASNVLYGSVTNVENVFYDGKPYRMATFTTFSNLKGSFVRTILTAPDSDQCGVTFELGHTYLVYANNRLGRPAAGVFDVFEGQEAENRVNQLQERGMVRYPDPGPQQITLYPGSNVTVTLDGRTIPVTPGTLFYNNSLYAPMTFFRDTLGYVTVWNSESNRYEILLRSEWAGIAAKGDPSQSEFKDTAIGIPLGTEPFVAAVTYSDVLARVDGRVYAPELHPFNYGGVVYVPLRDTAEKLGLLVNWDPQTYTASIRDTRPLDRDEHPSLIMKLSSNKDGVSDLIVDRIENDQALYRVDRVLQYGETAEQLQAPFLDLIKENDGVADRRIRLFQQKGDREYELVMTEELMNSLKTNPLVRKSISLTLDREFYTWPENGVIRQSNVH
;
A
#
# COMPACT_ATOMS: atom_id res chain seq x y z
N MET A 1 -25.53 87.80 26.32
CA MET A 1 -25.34 87.14 27.62
C MET A 1 -25.57 85.65 27.38
N LYS A 2 -24.69 84.68 27.60
CA LYS A 2 -23.47 84.50 28.42
C LYS A 2 -22.45 83.67 27.60
N LYS A 3 -21.18 83.82 27.99
CA LYS A 3 -19.97 83.15 27.50
C LYS A 3 -19.95 81.64 27.78
N GLY A 4 -19.14 80.90 27.01
CA GLY A 4 -18.66 79.55 27.36
C GLY A 4 -17.95 78.88 26.19
N ILE A 5 -16.75 79.36 25.83
CA ILE A 5 -15.48 78.62 25.94
C ILE A 5 -15.24 77.65 24.77
N ILE A 6 -14.29 78.07 23.94
CA ILE A 6 -13.64 77.35 22.86
C ILE A 6 -12.67 76.35 23.49
N THR A 7 -12.70 75.10 23.04
CA THR A 7 -11.57 74.17 23.23
C THR A 7 -11.41 73.38 21.94
N CYS A 8 -10.34 73.69 21.22
CA CYS A 8 -9.88 72.97 20.04
C CYS A 8 -9.42 71.57 20.44
N VAL A 9 -9.93 70.55 19.77
CA VAL A 9 -9.24 69.27 19.62
C VAL A 9 -9.20 68.96 18.13
N ALA A 10 -7.99 68.94 17.60
CA ALA A 10 -7.68 68.62 16.22
C ALA A 10 -8.04 67.16 15.94
N ALA A 11 -9.07 66.93 15.13
CA ALA A 11 -9.33 65.63 14.52
C ALA A 11 -8.50 65.55 13.24
N ALA A 12 -7.39 64.80 13.29
CA ALA A 12 -6.65 64.41 12.10
C ALA A 12 -7.54 63.50 11.25
N MET A 13 -7.90 63.97 10.06
CA MET A 13 -8.60 63.19 9.05
C MET A 13 -7.71 62.01 8.61
N VAL A 14 -8.12 60.80 8.94
CA VAL A 14 -7.59 59.58 8.33
C VAL A 14 -8.20 59.49 6.93
N THR A 15 -7.38 59.74 5.92
CA THR A 15 -7.69 59.50 4.53
C THR A 15 -7.91 57.99 4.30
N LEU A 16 -9.15 57.64 3.95
CA LEU A 16 -9.53 56.29 3.54
C LEU A 16 -8.92 56.04 2.15
N ALA A 17 -7.73 55.43 2.10
CA ALA A 17 -7.17 54.92 0.86
C ALA A 17 -7.94 53.64 0.48
N ALA A 18 -8.65 53.69 -0.64
CA ALA A 18 -9.32 52.54 -1.22
C ALA A 18 -8.27 51.49 -1.64
N ILE A 19 -8.31 50.32 -1.00
CA ILE A 19 -7.51 49.15 -1.40
C ILE A 19 -8.24 48.53 -2.60
N PRO A 20 -7.58 48.33 -3.76
CA PRO A 20 -8.19 47.62 -4.88
C PRO A 20 -8.45 46.17 -4.47
N ALA A 21 -9.72 45.77 -4.48
CA ALA A 21 -10.14 44.39 -4.41
C ALA A 21 -9.67 43.66 -5.67
N GLY A 22 -8.73 42.70 -5.53
CA GLY A 22 -8.27 41.96 -6.69
C GLY A 22 -6.95 41.21 -6.51
N VAL A 23 -6.77 40.47 -5.41
CA VAL A 23 -5.88 39.31 -5.41
C VAL A 23 -6.58 38.23 -4.59
N THR A 24 -7.37 37.38 -5.27
CA THR A 24 -7.77 36.10 -4.70
C THR A 24 -6.53 35.21 -4.72
N THR A 25 -5.70 35.31 -3.68
CA THR A 25 -4.76 34.24 -3.39
C THR A 25 -5.61 33.02 -3.04
N SER A 26 -5.68 32.06 -3.97
CA SER A 26 -6.23 30.75 -3.67
C SER A 26 -5.51 30.24 -2.41
N PRO A 27 -6.22 29.83 -1.34
CA PRO A 27 -5.54 29.31 -0.17
C PRO A 27 -4.78 28.08 -0.61
N GLN A 28 -3.45 28.17 -0.63
CA GLN A 28 -2.61 26.97 -0.68
C GLN A 28 -3.06 26.13 0.51
N LYS A 29 -3.63 24.95 0.22
CA LYS A 29 -3.97 23.97 1.26
C LYS A 29 -2.64 23.52 1.85
N VAL A 30 -2.18 24.22 2.88
CA VAL A 30 -1.12 23.74 3.77
C VAL A 30 -1.76 22.62 4.57
N PHE A 31 -1.53 21.38 4.16
CA PHE A 31 -1.91 20.22 4.94
C PHE A 31 -0.94 20.15 6.12
N ALA A 32 -1.37 20.59 7.29
CA ALA A 32 -0.60 20.36 8.52
C ALA A 32 -0.72 18.86 8.86
N CYS A 33 0.41 18.15 8.83
CA CYS A 33 0.46 16.76 9.28
C CYS A 33 0.09 16.72 10.78
N SER A 34 -1.09 16.19 11.11
CA SER A 34 -1.56 16.05 12.50
C SER A 34 -1.88 14.59 12.79
N LYS A 35 -1.26 14.04 13.83
CA LYS A 35 -1.67 12.75 14.41
C LYS A 35 -2.80 13.01 15.40
N GLY A 36 -3.68 12.04 15.56
CA GLY A 36 -4.51 11.90 16.76
C GLY A 36 -3.66 11.57 18.00
N GLU A 37 -4.31 11.07 19.05
CA GLU A 37 -3.68 10.73 20.35
C GLU A 37 -2.36 9.93 20.21
N VAL A 38 -1.47 10.15 21.19
CA VAL A 38 -0.21 9.42 21.31
C VAL A 38 -0.48 7.92 21.41
N THR A 39 0.10 7.14 20.50
CA THR A 39 -0.08 5.69 20.41
C THR A 39 0.97 4.95 21.25
N SER A 40 0.58 3.80 21.81
CA SER A 40 1.49 2.91 22.53
C SER A 40 2.38 2.11 21.57
N ALA A 41 3.53 1.62 22.05
CA ALA A 41 4.42 0.76 21.26
C ALA A 41 3.70 -0.49 20.76
N GLU A 42 2.81 -1.06 21.56
CA GLU A 42 2.00 -2.23 21.20
C GLU A 42 1.00 -1.91 20.09
N THR A 43 0.37 -0.74 20.15
CA THR A 43 -0.56 -0.29 19.11
C THR A 43 0.18 -0.08 17.79
N ASP A 44 1.29 0.66 17.80
CA ASP A 44 2.06 0.89 16.57
C ASP A 44 2.61 -0.44 16.02
N TYR A 45 3.06 -1.33 16.90
CA TYR A 45 3.53 -2.67 16.55
C TYR A 45 2.44 -3.53 15.92
N SER A 46 1.21 -3.53 16.45
CA SER A 46 0.11 -4.33 15.90
C SER A 46 -0.25 -3.87 14.48
N LEU A 47 -0.29 -2.55 14.26
CA LEU A 47 -0.63 -1.92 12.98
C LEU A 47 0.46 -2.12 11.91
N ALA A 48 1.73 -2.01 12.30
CA ALA A 48 2.85 -2.09 11.37
C ALA A 48 2.90 -3.43 10.61
N SER A 49 3.37 -3.39 9.36
CA SER A 49 3.68 -4.61 8.61
C SER A 49 5.08 -5.08 8.92
N ASN A 50 6.05 -4.17 9.01
CA ASN A 50 7.42 -4.47 9.41
C ASN A 50 7.83 -3.50 10.53
N VAL A 51 8.53 -4.02 11.53
CA VAL A 51 9.10 -3.19 12.61
C VAL A 51 10.58 -3.47 12.67
N LEU A 52 11.39 -2.47 12.39
CA LEU A 52 12.84 -2.58 12.36
C LEU A 52 13.48 -1.49 13.21
N TYR A 53 14.60 -1.85 13.83
CA TYR A 53 15.49 -0.92 14.51
C TYR A 53 16.86 -0.99 13.84
N GLY A 54 17.36 0.15 13.36
CA GLY A 54 18.59 0.16 12.57
C GLY A 54 19.06 1.55 12.21
N SER A 55 20.27 1.63 11.64
CA SER A 55 20.88 2.87 11.21
C SER A 55 20.71 3.12 9.72
N VAL A 56 20.45 4.36 9.34
CA VAL A 56 20.32 4.78 7.94
C VAL A 56 21.71 4.83 7.29
N THR A 57 21.86 4.15 6.14
CA THR A 57 23.10 4.12 5.36
C THR A 57 23.02 4.88 4.04
N ASN A 58 21.81 5.13 3.54
CA ASN A 58 21.59 5.93 2.34
C ASN A 58 20.23 6.61 2.41
N VAL A 59 20.11 7.82 1.86
CA VAL A 59 18.83 8.50 1.63
C VAL A 59 18.86 9.08 0.23
N GLU A 60 17.88 8.76 -0.59
CA GLU A 60 17.81 9.23 -1.97
C GLU A 60 16.38 9.62 -2.38
N ASN A 61 16.28 10.58 -3.29
CA ASN A 61 15.03 10.94 -3.94
C ASN A 61 14.70 9.89 -5.00
N VAL A 62 13.47 9.40 -4.97
CA VAL A 62 13.00 8.35 -5.85
C VAL A 62 11.59 8.65 -6.35
N PHE A 63 11.16 7.88 -7.33
CA PHE A 63 9.80 7.86 -7.84
C PHE A 63 9.21 6.47 -7.65
N TYR A 64 8.00 6.41 -7.10
CA TYR A 64 7.20 5.19 -6.95
C TYR A 64 5.73 5.55 -7.18
N ASP A 65 4.93 4.70 -7.82
CA ASP A 65 3.61 5.07 -8.34
C ASP A 65 3.68 6.33 -9.25
N GLY A 66 4.85 6.54 -9.85
CA GLY A 66 5.21 7.73 -10.62
C GLY A 66 5.18 9.06 -9.86
N LYS A 67 5.12 9.03 -8.53
CA LYS A 67 5.17 10.21 -7.65
C LYS A 67 6.52 10.33 -6.96
N PRO A 68 6.96 11.53 -6.59
CA PRO A 68 8.19 11.70 -5.82
C PRO A 68 8.02 11.17 -4.40
N TYR A 69 9.05 10.48 -3.92
CA TYR A 69 9.23 10.00 -2.56
C TYR A 69 10.70 10.18 -2.15
N ARG A 70 10.98 10.04 -0.87
CA ARG A 70 12.33 9.75 -0.37
C ARG A 70 12.40 8.30 0.06
N MET A 71 13.56 7.69 -0.13
CA MET A 71 13.82 6.33 0.28
C MET A 71 15.05 6.29 1.18
N ALA A 72 14.88 5.76 2.39
CA ALA A 72 15.97 5.50 3.30
C ALA A 72 16.37 4.03 3.27
N THR A 73 17.65 3.75 3.15
CA THR A 73 18.23 2.40 3.25
C THR A 73 18.80 2.21 4.65
N PHE A 74 18.53 1.06 5.26
CA PHE A 74 18.93 0.73 6.62
C PHE A 74 19.92 -0.43 6.67
N THR A 75 20.85 -0.33 7.61
CA THR A 75 21.46 -1.50 8.25
C THR A 75 20.65 -1.84 9.48
N THR A 76 19.96 -2.97 9.44
CA THR A 76 19.05 -3.40 10.51
C THR A 76 19.83 -4.06 11.65
N PHE A 77 19.70 -3.51 12.86
CA PHE A 77 20.26 -4.10 14.08
C PHE A 77 19.33 -5.16 14.65
N SER A 78 18.02 -4.85 14.64
CA SER A 78 16.99 -5.76 15.11
C SER A 78 15.78 -5.68 14.19
N ASN A 79 15.27 -6.84 13.79
CA ASN A 79 14.01 -6.96 13.07
C ASN A 79 12.96 -7.48 14.05
N LEU A 80 12.14 -6.57 14.59
CA LEU A 80 11.16 -6.88 15.63
C LEU A 80 9.87 -7.50 15.06
N LYS A 81 9.46 -7.12 13.84
CA LYS A 81 8.26 -7.66 13.16
C LYS A 81 8.43 -7.66 11.65
N GLY A 82 7.70 -8.56 10.97
CA GLY A 82 7.56 -8.57 9.51
C GLY A 82 8.86 -8.85 8.79
N SER A 83 8.85 -9.08 7.47
CA SER A 83 9.99 -9.44 6.59
C SER A 83 11.25 -8.58 6.78
N PHE A 84 12.42 -9.05 6.32
CA PHE A 84 13.65 -8.26 6.45
C PHE A 84 13.54 -7.09 5.48
N VAL A 85 13.34 -5.89 6.02
CA VAL A 85 13.21 -4.67 5.24
C VAL A 85 14.54 -3.92 5.26
N ARG A 86 15.04 -3.62 4.06
CA ARG A 86 16.24 -2.82 3.87
C ARG A 86 15.96 -1.38 3.49
N THR A 87 14.80 -1.10 2.90
CA THR A 87 14.44 0.22 2.36
C THR A 87 13.06 0.64 2.83
N ILE A 88 12.94 1.89 3.26
CA ILE A 88 11.68 2.51 3.68
C ILE A 88 11.38 3.69 2.77
N LEU A 89 10.20 3.66 2.14
CA LEU A 89 9.66 4.82 1.42
C LEU A 89 8.99 5.78 2.39
N THR A 90 9.14 7.07 2.13
CA THR A 90 8.48 8.15 2.86
C THR A 90 8.13 9.29 1.91
N ALA A 91 7.07 10.04 2.22
CA ALA A 91 6.73 11.23 1.44
C ALA A 91 7.91 12.23 1.38
N PRO A 92 7.97 13.12 0.38
CA PRO A 92 9.14 13.96 0.12
C PRO A 92 9.58 14.86 1.28
N ASP A 93 8.62 15.35 2.06
CA ASP A 93 8.84 16.37 3.09
C ASP A 93 7.81 16.23 4.22
N SER A 94 8.06 16.95 5.32
CA SER A 94 7.21 16.96 6.51
C SER A 94 5.81 17.51 6.28
N ASP A 95 5.64 18.41 5.32
CA ASP A 95 4.33 18.99 4.98
C ASP A 95 3.42 17.92 4.36
N GLN A 96 4.02 16.91 3.73
CA GLN A 96 3.36 15.71 3.22
C GLN A 96 3.44 14.51 4.18
N CYS A 97 3.69 14.74 5.47
CA CYS A 97 3.88 13.71 6.49
C CYS A 97 5.10 12.80 6.28
N GLY A 98 6.09 13.27 5.53
CA GLY A 98 7.33 12.57 5.23
C GLY A 98 8.40 12.72 6.32
N VAL A 99 9.08 11.63 6.62
CA VAL A 99 10.23 11.55 7.53
C VAL A 99 11.47 12.12 6.86
N THR A 100 12.21 12.97 7.58
CA THR A 100 13.57 13.36 7.20
C THR A 100 14.55 12.44 7.90
N PHE A 101 14.96 11.37 7.23
CA PHE A 101 16.01 10.48 7.73
C PHE A 101 17.40 11.11 7.58
N GLU A 102 18.23 10.98 8.61
CA GLU A 102 19.62 11.45 8.62
C GLU A 102 20.60 10.28 8.50
N LEU A 103 21.67 10.46 7.73
CA LEU A 103 22.68 9.42 7.51
C LEU A 103 23.40 9.09 8.83
N GLY A 104 23.56 7.80 9.11
CA GLY A 104 24.21 7.29 10.33
C GLY A 104 23.33 7.30 11.57
N HIS A 105 22.17 7.96 11.54
CA HIS A 105 21.24 8.00 12.66
C HIS A 105 20.46 6.69 12.76
N THR A 106 20.08 6.35 14.00
CA THR A 106 19.37 5.11 14.32
C THR A 106 17.91 5.38 14.62
N TYR A 107 17.03 4.60 14.00
CA TYR A 107 15.59 4.76 14.11
C TYR A 107 14.90 3.44 14.41
N LEU A 108 13.82 3.51 15.17
CA LEU A 108 12.77 2.50 15.23
C LEU A 108 11.69 2.89 14.22
N VAL A 109 11.42 2.01 13.26
CA VAL A 109 10.48 2.27 12.16
C VAL A 109 9.36 1.24 12.18
N TYR A 110 8.12 1.72 12.27
CA TYR A 110 6.87 0.96 12.17
C TYR A 110 6.33 1.05 10.73
N ALA A 111 6.98 0.34 9.80
CA ALA A 111 6.65 0.42 8.39
C ALA A 111 5.36 -0.35 8.05
N ASN A 112 4.51 0.22 7.21
CA ASN A 112 3.35 -0.45 6.62
C ASN A 112 3.59 -0.77 5.13
N ASN A 113 2.91 -1.79 4.60
CA ASN A 113 3.02 -2.19 3.20
C ASN A 113 1.85 -1.65 2.35
N ARG A 114 1.15 -0.59 2.79
CA ARG A 114 -0.06 -0.09 2.11
C ARG A 114 0.19 0.33 0.66
N LEU A 115 1.43 0.68 0.33
CA LEU A 115 1.87 1.01 -1.03
C LEU A 115 2.34 -0.21 -1.84
N GLY A 116 2.17 -1.44 -1.33
CA GLY A 116 2.83 -2.64 -1.85
C GLY A 116 4.33 -2.73 -1.48
N ARG A 117 4.86 -1.73 -0.76
CA ARG A 117 6.24 -1.67 -0.27
C ARG A 117 6.30 -1.07 1.14
N PRO A 118 7.31 -1.42 1.95
CA PRO A 118 7.49 -0.82 3.27
C PRO A 118 7.62 0.70 3.20
N ALA A 119 6.68 1.39 3.84
CA ALA A 119 6.61 2.83 3.91
C ALA A 119 6.27 3.31 5.32
N ALA A 120 6.74 4.50 5.68
CA ALA A 120 6.51 5.10 6.99
C ALA A 120 6.31 6.61 6.87
N GLY A 121 5.42 7.16 7.69
CA GLY A 121 5.29 8.60 7.90
C GLY A 121 6.01 9.06 9.17
N VAL A 122 6.03 10.38 9.39
CA VAL A 122 6.63 11.01 10.60
C VAL A 122 6.13 10.45 11.94
N PHE A 123 4.94 9.85 11.95
CA PHE A 123 4.32 9.30 13.14
C PHE A 123 4.61 7.83 13.40
N ASP A 124 5.29 7.18 12.45
CA ASP A 124 5.66 5.77 12.48
C ASP A 124 7.16 5.58 12.78
N VAL A 125 7.89 6.67 13.01
CA VAL A 125 9.34 6.68 13.18
C VAL A 125 9.71 7.35 14.49
N PHE A 126 10.56 6.68 15.25
CA PHE A 126 11.08 7.16 16.53
C PHE A 126 12.60 7.09 16.53
N GLU A 127 13.25 8.00 17.25
CA GLU A 127 14.70 8.04 17.43
C GLU A 127 15.07 8.28 18.91
N GLY A 128 16.36 8.15 19.22
CA GLY A 128 16.90 8.40 20.56
C GLY A 128 16.26 7.53 21.66
N GLN A 129 16.08 8.12 22.85
CA GLN A 129 15.61 7.39 24.03
C GLN A 129 14.21 6.78 23.85
N GLU A 130 13.32 7.43 23.12
CA GLU A 130 11.98 6.91 22.86
C GLU A 130 12.03 5.64 22.02
N ALA A 131 12.88 5.61 20.99
CA ALA A 131 13.09 4.41 20.19
C ALA A 131 13.63 3.26 21.05
N GLU A 132 14.65 3.51 21.88
CA GLU A 132 15.25 2.50 22.76
C GLU A 132 14.23 1.94 23.76
N ASN A 133 13.44 2.81 24.40
CA ASN A 133 12.41 2.39 25.35
C ASN A 133 11.38 1.46 24.70
N ARG A 134 10.92 1.83 23.49
CA ARG A 134 9.97 1.02 22.72
C ARG A 134 10.57 -0.30 22.25
N VAL A 135 11.84 -0.32 21.81
CA VAL A 135 12.53 -1.56 21.44
C VAL A 135 12.58 -2.54 22.63
N ASN A 136 12.99 -2.06 23.81
CA ASN A 136 13.05 -2.90 25.01
C ASN A 136 11.66 -3.45 25.38
N GLN A 137 10.63 -2.60 25.36
CA GLN A 137 9.24 -2.99 25.62
C GLN A 137 8.75 -4.08 24.65
N LEU A 138 9.08 -3.97 23.36
CA LEU A 138 8.70 -4.95 22.34
C LEU A 138 9.47 -6.27 22.47
N GLN A 139 10.72 -6.23 22.93
CA GLN A 139 11.53 -7.45 23.13
C GLN A 139 11.11 -8.23 24.38
N GLU A 140 10.66 -7.55 25.44
CA GLU A 140 10.26 -8.17 26.71
C GLU A 140 8.84 -8.76 26.68
N ARG A 141 7.97 -8.28 25.77
CA ARG A 141 6.56 -8.68 25.72
C ARG A 141 6.25 -9.52 24.48
N GLY A 142 6.17 -10.84 24.64
CA GLY A 142 5.56 -11.70 23.63
C GLY A 142 4.03 -11.53 23.62
N MET A 143 3.46 -10.47 23.03
CA MET A 143 2.00 -10.31 22.96
C MET A 143 1.49 -9.45 21.80
N VAL A 144 0.37 -9.90 21.22
CA VAL A 144 -0.76 -9.06 20.80
C VAL A 144 -1.86 -9.32 21.84
N ARG A 145 -2.49 -8.28 22.40
CA ARG A 145 -3.68 -8.45 23.25
C ARG A 145 -4.93 -8.42 22.40
N TYR A 146 -5.76 -9.44 22.55
CA TYR A 146 -7.10 -9.53 21.96
C TYR A 146 -8.12 -8.77 22.80
N PRO A 147 -9.24 -8.29 22.20
CA PRO A 147 -10.41 -7.90 22.97
C PRO A 147 -10.87 -9.06 23.86
N ASP A 148 -11.50 -8.72 25.00
CA ASP A 148 -11.93 -9.72 25.98
C ASP A 148 -12.75 -10.85 25.33
N PRO A 149 -12.38 -12.12 25.58
CA PRO A 149 -13.06 -13.25 24.95
C PRO A 149 -14.54 -13.31 25.35
N GLY A 150 -15.44 -13.23 24.37
CA GLY A 150 -16.88 -13.41 24.58
C GLY A 150 -17.75 -13.05 23.36
N PRO A 151 -19.02 -13.49 23.34
CA PRO A 151 -19.98 -13.11 22.30
C PRO A 151 -20.25 -11.60 22.32
N GLN A 152 -20.08 -10.93 21.20
CA GLN A 152 -20.43 -9.53 21.01
C GLN A 152 -21.55 -9.37 19.98
N GLN A 153 -22.47 -8.44 20.23
CA GLN A 153 -23.50 -8.07 19.27
C GLN A 153 -22.97 -6.93 18.41
N ILE A 154 -22.78 -7.17 17.12
CA ILE A 154 -22.34 -6.16 16.15
C ILE A 154 -23.32 -6.07 14.99
N THR A 155 -23.37 -4.90 14.34
CA THR A 155 -24.14 -4.72 13.10
C THR A 155 -23.25 -5.05 11.91
N LEU A 156 -23.65 -6.08 11.16
CA LEU A 156 -22.99 -6.51 9.93
C LEU A 156 -23.83 -6.10 8.72
N TYR A 157 -23.15 -5.81 7.61
CA TYR A 157 -23.79 -5.53 6.33
C TYR A 157 -23.40 -6.63 5.33
N PRO A 158 -24.35 -7.27 4.64
CA PRO A 158 -24.03 -8.26 3.61
C PRO A 158 -23.23 -7.64 2.44
N GLY A 159 -22.17 -8.31 2.02
CA GLY A 159 -21.42 -7.98 0.80
C GLY A 159 -21.89 -8.79 -0.41
N SER A 160 -23.21 -8.94 -0.60
CA SER A 160 -23.80 -9.84 -1.62
C SER A 160 -23.42 -9.49 -3.06
N ASN A 161 -23.04 -8.24 -3.31
CA ASN A 161 -22.67 -7.72 -4.63
C ASN A 161 -21.15 -7.63 -4.81
N VAL A 162 -20.37 -8.03 -3.80
CA VAL A 162 -18.92 -7.91 -3.86
C VAL A 162 -18.38 -9.00 -4.78
N THR A 163 -17.65 -8.57 -5.80
CA THR A 163 -16.86 -9.46 -6.63
C THR A 163 -15.39 -9.28 -6.31
N VAL A 164 -14.64 -10.39 -6.29
CA VAL A 164 -13.19 -10.33 -6.15
C VAL A 164 -12.55 -10.72 -7.46
N THR A 165 -11.75 -9.84 -8.03
CA THR A 165 -11.00 -10.11 -9.26
C THR A 165 -9.56 -10.42 -8.91
N LEU A 166 -9.09 -11.60 -9.29
CA LEU A 166 -7.70 -12.02 -9.19
C LEU A 166 -7.15 -12.18 -10.60
N ASP A 167 -6.07 -11.46 -10.92
CA ASP A 167 -5.40 -11.55 -12.23
C ASP A 167 -6.38 -11.39 -13.41
N GLY A 168 -7.31 -10.43 -13.27
CA GLY A 168 -8.33 -10.13 -14.29
C GLY A 168 -9.49 -11.11 -14.35
N ARG A 169 -9.49 -12.18 -13.54
CA ARG A 169 -10.60 -13.14 -13.45
C ARG A 169 -11.45 -12.88 -12.23
N THR A 170 -12.76 -12.73 -12.41
CA THR A 170 -13.70 -12.60 -11.31
C THR A 170 -13.95 -13.95 -10.66
N ILE A 171 -13.70 -14.03 -9.36
CA ILE A 171 -13.85 -15.23 -8.54
C ILE A 171 -14.95 -14.99 -7.51
N PRO A 172 -15.98 -15.86 -7.43
CA PRO A 172 -16.98 -15.76 -6.39
C PRO A 172 -16.37 -16.06 -5.02
N VAL A 173 -16.72 -15.28 -4.01
CA VAL A 173 -16.31 -15.52 -2.63
C VAL A 173 -17.40 -16.31 -1.93
N THR A 174 -17.07 -17.52 -1.47
CA THR A 174 -18.01 -18.40 -0.76
C THR A 174 -17.40 -18.90 0.57
N PRO A 175 -18.07 -18.72 1.72
CA PRO A 175 -19.29 -17.92 1.94
C PRO A 175 -19.12 -16.45 1.51
N GLY A 176 -20.22 -15.72 1.30
CA GLY A 176 -20.16 -14.32 0.87
C GLY A 176 -19.35 -13.43 1.82
N THR A 177 -18.98 -12.23 1.35
CA THR A 177 -18.27 -11.25 2.19
C THR A 177 -19.23 -10.47 3.11
N LEU A 178 -18.66 -9.83 4.14
CA LEU A 178 -19.39 -8.95 5.06
C LEU A 178 -18.70 -7.58 5.11
N PHE A 179 -19.45 -6.50 5.30
CA PHE A 179 -18.88 -5.24 5.73
C PHE A 179 -19.09 -5.03 7.24
N TYR A 180 -18.02 -4.61 7.90
CA TYR A 180 -18.01 -4.24 9.31
C TYR A 180 -16.99 -3.11 9.52
N ASN A 181 -17.37 -2.07 10.28
CA ASN A 181 -16.53 -0.88 10.51
C ASN A 181 -15.85 -0.33 9.24
N ASN A 182 -16.66 -0.10 8.20
CA ASN A 182 -16.20 0.42 6.91
C ASN A 182 -15.11 -0.43 6.21
N SER A 183 -15.02 -1.71 6.57
CA SER A 183 -14.03 -2.64 6.01
C SER A 183 -14.72 -3.88 5.48
N LEU A 184 -14.20 -4.38 4.36
CA LEU A 184 -14.66 -5.61 3.74
C LEU A 184 -13.97 -6.80 4.41
N TYR A 185 -14.76 -7.73 4.94
CA TYR A 185 -14.32 -8.99 5.53
C TYR A 185 -14.62 -10.14 4.59
N ALA A 186 -13.64 -10.99 4.37
CA ALA A 186 -13.74 -12.20 3.59
C ALA A 186 -13.62 -13.42 4.51
N PRO A 187 -14.25 -14.56 4.17
CA PRO A 187 -14.03 -15.79 4.91
C PRO A 187 -12.55 -16.19 4.80
N MET A 188 -11.95 -16.66 5.88
CA MET A 188 -10.56 -17.11 5.91
C MET A 188 -10.29 -18.21 4.85
N THR A 189 -11.28 -19.03 4.52
CA THR A 189 -11.19 -20.06 3.46
C THR A 189 -10.93 -19.48 2.07
N PHE A 190 -11.32 -18.22 1.80
CA PHE A 190 -11.00 -17.55 0.53
C PHE A 190 -9.49 -17.54 0.26
N PHE A 191 -8.66 -17.32 1.29
CA PHE A 191 -7.21 -17.32 1.13
C PHE A 191 -6.66 -18.70 0.77
N ARG A 192 -7.30 -19.78 1.26
CA ARG A 192 -6.94 -21.16 0.92
C ARG A 192 -7.41 -21.55 -0.48
N ASP A 193 -8.71 -21.43 -0.69
CA ASP A 193 -9.42 -22.02 -1.83
C ASP A 193 -9.21 -21.20 -3.11
N THR A 194 -9.05 -19.88 -2.96
CA THR A 194 -8.88 -18.96 -4.09
C THR A 194 -7.43 -18.52 -4.27
N LEU A 195 -6.76 -18.13 -3.19
CA LEU A 195 -5.41 -17.55 -3.26
C LEU A 195 -4.28 -18.58 -3.06
N GLY A 196 -4.60 -19.84 -2.79
CA GLY A 196 -3.64 -20.94 -2.73
C GLY A 196 -2.78 -21.00 -1.47
N TYR A 197 -3.09 -20.21 -0.44
CA TYR A 197 -2.48 -20.27 0.88
C TYR A 197 -2.93 -21.52 1.65
N VAL A 198 -2.31 -21.78 2.79
CA VAL A 198 -2.75 -22.83 3.71
C VAL A 198 -3.34 -22.19 4.95
N THR A 199 -4.49 -22.67 5.39
CA THR A 199 -5.14 -22.21 6.62
C THR A 199 -5.10 -23.34 7.64
N VAL A 200 -4.73 -23.05 8.89
CA VAL A 200 -4.66 -24.04 9.97
C VAL A 200 -5.21 -23.52 11.28
N TRP A 201 -5.70 -24.44 12.11
CA TRP A 201 -5.92 -24.21 13.53
C TRP A 201 -4.74 -24.75 14.34
N ASN A 202 -4.16 -23.93 15.20
CA ASN A 202 -3.10 -24.32 16.14
C ASN A 202 -3.70 -24.49 17.54
N SER A 203 -3.86 -25.73 17.98
CA SER A 203 -4.47 -26.07 19.28
C SER A 203 -3.58 -25.72 20.48
N GLU A 204 -2.26 -25.71 20.33
CA GLU A 204 -1.33 -25.37 21.42
C GLU A 204 -1.41 -23.90 21.80
N SER A 205 -1.70 -23.06 20.81
CA SER A 205 -1.81 -21.61 20.99
C SER A 205 -3.22 -21.06 20.83
N ASN A 206 -4.20 -21.95 20.63
CA ASN A 206 -5.62 -21.63 20.49
C ASN A 206 -5.90 -20.52 19.45
N ARG A 207 -5.27 -20.62 18.27
CA ARG A 207 -5.35 -19.60 17.22
C ARG A 207 -5.36 -20.19 15.81
N TYR A 208 -5.94 -19.44 14.87
CA TYR A 208 -5.88 -19.74 13.44
C TYR A 208 -4.66 -19.10 12.78
N GLU A 209 -4.06 -19.78 11.80
CA GLU A 209 -2.93 -19.26 11.03
C GLU A 209 -3.17 -19.37 9.51
N ILE A 210 -2.78 -18.34 8.74
CA ILE A 210 -2.78 -18.34 7.26
C ILE A 210 -1.30 -18.38 6.80
N LEU A 211 -0.91 -19.35 5.99
CA LEU A 211 0.49 -19.69 5.69
C LEU A 211 0.76 -19.74 4.19
N LEU A 212 1.98 -19.41 3.76
CA LEU A 212 2.46 -19.77 2.43
C LEU A 212 2.60 -21.30 2.29
N ARG A 213 2.29 -21.83 1.11
CA ARG A 213 2.39 -23.27 0.84
C ARG A 213 3.82 -23.80 0.97
N SER A 214 4.84 -23.00 0.66
CA SER A 214 6.26 -23.34 0.84
C SER A 214 6.66 -23.53 2.30
N GLU A 215 5.97 -22.87 3.23
CA GLU A 215 6.23 -22.95 4.68
C GLU A 215 5.49 -24.11 5.36
N TRP A 216 4.57 -24.75 4.63
CA TRP A 216 3.78 -25.89 5.11
C TRP A 216 4.63 -27.07 5.60
N ALA A 217 5.77 -27.31 4.95
CA ALA A 217 6.57 -28.52 5.15
C ALA A 217 7.08 -28.70 6.60
N GLY A 218 7.15 -27.62 7.40
CA GLY A 218 7.55 -27.68 8.82
C GLY A 218 6.41 -27.71 9.84
N ILE A 219 5.20 -27.24 9.47
CA ILE A 219 4.05 -27.10 10.38
C ILE A 219 3.09 -28.31 10.27
N ALA A 220 3.08 -29.01 9.14
CA ALA A 220 2.31 -30.24 8.93
C ALA A 220 2.63 -31.37 9.93
N ALA A 221 3.76 -31.28 10.64
CA ALA A 221 4.11 -32.20 11.72
C ALA A 221 3.40 -31.89 13.06
N LYS A 222 2.65 -30.78 13.17
CA LYS A 222 2.06 -30.28 14.43
C LYS A 222 0.63 -29.74 14.35
N GLY A 223 0.02 -29.67 13.16
CA GLY A 223 -1.37 -29.21 12.97
C GLY A 223 -2.21 -30.22 12.20
N ASP A 224 -3.47 -30.36 12.58
CA ASP A 224 -4.45 -31.22 11.90
C ASP A 224 -5.13 -30.45 10.75
N PRO A 225 -4.90 -30.81 9.48
CA PRO A 225 -5.53 -30.16 8.33
C PRO A 225 -7.07 -30.25 8.34
N SER A 226 -7.63 -31.25 9.04
CA SER A 226 -9.08 -31.45 9.15
C SER A 226 -9.77 -30.47 10.11
N GLN A 227 -9.03 -29.71 10.93
CA GLN A 227 -9.61 -28.70 11.83
C GLN A 227 -9.92 -27.37 11.11
N SER A 228 -9.46 -27.21 9.87
CA SER A 228 -9.89 -26.13 8.97
C SER A 228 -11.10 -26.53 8.12
N GLU A 229 -11.68 -27.70 8.39
CA GLU A 229 -12.91 -28.15 7.76
C GLU A 229 -14.08 -27.32 8.29
N PHE A 230 -14.73 -26.68 7.34
CA PHE A 230 -16.01 -26.05 7.46
C PHE A 230 -16.99 -27.07 8.06
N LYS A 231 -17.34 -26.95 9.35
CA LYS A 231 -18.40 -27.79 9.92
C LYS A 231 -19.72 -27.28 9.36
N ASP A 232 -20.32 -28.08 8.48
CA ASP A 232 -21.49 -27.88 7.60
C ASP A 232 -22.76 -27.22 8.16
N THR A 233 -22.77 -26.73 9.39
CA THR A 233 -23.91 -25.99 9.99
C THR A 233 -23.63 -24.50 10.10
N ALA A 234 -23.08 -23.90 9.04
CA ALA A 234 -22.85 -22.47 9.02
C ALA A 234 -24.17 -21.71 8.94
N ILE A 235 -24.36 -20.70 9.79
CA ILE A 235 -25.47 -19.76 9.64
C ILE A 235 -25.13 -18.93 8.41
N GLY A 236 -25.78 -19.23 7.28
CA GLY A 236 -25.58 -18.48 6.04
C GLY A 236 -25.80 -16.99 6.26
N ILE A 237 -25.11 -16.15 5.48
CA ILE A 237 -25.35 -14.71 5.51
C ILE A 237 -26.80 -14.47 5.03
N PRO A 238 -27.62 -13.69 5.77
CA PRO A 238 -28.95 -13.30 5.31
C PRO A 238 -28.90 -12.73 3.89
N LEU A 239 -29.78 -13.22 3.02
CA LEU A 239 -29.87 -12.73 1.65
C LEU A 239 -30.41 -11.29 1.62
N GLY A 240 -29.79 -10.43 0.82
CA GLY A 240 -30.17 -9.02 0.66
C GLY A 240 -29.03 -8.07 1.00
N THR A 241 -29.32 -6.77 1.01
CA THR A 241 -28.36 -5.69 1.33
C THR A 241 -28.60 -5.04 2.69
N GLU A 242 -29.62 -5.48 3.42
CA GLU A 242 -30.01 -4.88 4.69
C GLU A 242 -29.04 -5.27 5.82
N PRO A 243 -28.65 -4.32 6.68
CA PRO A 243 -27.84 -4.63 7.85
C PRO A 243 -28.58 -5.52 8.84
N PHE A 244 -27.84 -6.36 9.55
CA PHE A 244 -28.38 -7.25 10.58
C PHE A 244 -27.49 -7.26 11.82
N VAL A 245 -28.13 -7.45 12.98
CA VAL A 245 -27.41 -7.62 14.25
C VAL A 245 -26.99 -9.08 14.38
N ALA A 246 -25.71 -9.29 14.65
CA ALA A 246 -25.08 -10.60 14.72
C ALA A 246 -24.31 -10.78 16.02
N ALA A 247 -24.49 -11.94 16.64
CA ALA A 247 -23.60 -12.40 17.69
C ALA A 247 -22.32 -12.96 17.04
N VAL A 248 -21.19 -12.33 17.32
CA VAL A 248 -19.87 -12.76 16.86
C VAL A 248 -18.97 -13.11 18.03
N THR A 249 -17.99 -13.96 17.78
CA THR A 249 -16.91 -14.23 18.74
C THR A 249 -15.59 -13.83 18.12
N TYR A 250 -14.89 -12.85 18.69
CA TYR A 250 -13.57 -12.47 18.16
C TYR A 250 -12.64 -13.69 18.16
N SER A 251 -11.93 -13.86 17.05
CA SER A 251 -11.03 -14.98 16.81
C SER A 251 -9.59 -14.48 16.78
N ASP A 252 -8.72 -15.24 17.43
CA ASP A 252 -7.27 -15.07 17.30
C ASP A 252 -6.84 -15.68 15.97
N VAL A 253 -6.70 -14.82 14.94
CA VAL A 253 -6.12 -15.20 13.65
C VAL A 253 -4.85 -14.42 13.45
N LEU A 254 -3.79 -15.14 13.09
CA LEU A 254 -2.52 -14.57 12.70
C LEU A 254 -2.19 -14.98 11.27
N ALA A 255 -1.94 -14.02 10.39
CA ALA A 255 -1.30 -14.33 9.12
C ALA A 255 0.17 -14.64 9.38
N ARG A 256 0.72 -15.60 8.64
CA ARG A 256 2.13 -15.99 8.69
C ARG A 256 2.71 -15.96 7.28
N VAL A 257 3.79 -15.19 7.14
CA VAL A 257 4.50 -15.00 5.88
C VAL A 257 5.99 -14.99 6.17
N ASP A 258 6.73 -15.85 5.48
CA ASP A 258 8.17 -16.08 5.58
C ASP A 258 8.62 -16.32 7.04
N GLY A 259 7.87 -17.15 7.77
CA GLY A 259 8.14 -17.50 9.17
C GLY A 259 7.77 -16.41 10.20
N ARG A 260 7.16 -15.30 9.77
CA ARG A 260 6.83 -14.15 10.64
C ARG A 260 5.33 -14.04 10.84
N VAL A 261 4.95 -13.59 12.03
CA VAL A 261 3.56 -13.60 12.51
C VAL A 261 2.97 -12.18 12.46
N TYR A 262 1.79 -12.05 11.88
CA TYR A 262 1.07 -10.80 11.71
C TYR A 262 -0.33 -10.92 12.30
N ALA A 263 -0.68 -10.03 13.22
CA ALA A 263 -2.07 -9.81 13.57
C ALA A 263 -2.68 -8.78 12.61
N PRO A 264 -3.90 -9.01 12.11
CA PRO A 264 -4.69 -7.98 11.45
C PRO A 264 -4.89 -6.76 12.38
N GLU A 265 -4.76 -5.54 11.84
CA GLU A 265 -5.18 -4.26 12.44
C GLU A 265 -6.64 -4.31 12.89
N LEU A 266 -7.50 -4.95 12.08
CA LEU A 266 -8.91 -5.15 12.41
C LEU A 266 -9.17 -6.58 12.87
N HIS A 267 -9.81 -6.72 14.03
CA HIS A 267 -9.96 -8.03 14.68
C HIS A 267 -10.82 -9.00 13.86
N PRO A 268 -10.28 -10.16 13.50
CA PRO A 268 -11.04 -11.26 12.93
C PRO A 268 -12.12 -11.74 13.89
N PHE A 269 -13.22 -12.26 13.34
CA PHE A 269 -14.31 -12.78 14.16
C PHE A 269 -14.92 -14.03 13.54
N ASN A 270 -15.41 -14.92 14.40
CA ASN A 270 -16.27 -16.02 14.00
C ASN A 270 -17.71 -15.52 13.99
N TYR A 271 -18.37 -15.69 12.85
CA TYR A 271 -19.81 -15.54 12.71
C TYR A 271 -20.38 -16.83 12.12
N GLY A 272 -21.33 -17.43 12.82
CA GLY A 272 -22.05 -18.60 12.30
C GLY A 272 -21.14 -19.77 11.92
N GLY A 273 -20.02 -19.99 12.62
CA GLY A 273 -19.06 -21.06 12.31
C GLY A 273 -17.99 -20.69 11.27
N VAL A 274 -18.05 -19.48 10.71
CA VAL A 274 -17.11 -18.99 9.70
C VAL A 274 -16.22 -17.92 10.28
N VAL A 275 -14.90 -18.08 10.14
CA VAL A 275 -13.92 -17.06 10.54
C VAL A 275 -13.80 -16.03 9.42
N TYR A 276 -14.17 -14.79 9.72
CA TYR A 276 -14.05 -13.64 8.84
C TYR A 276 -12.82 -12.83 9.21
N VAL A 277 -12.02 -12.52 8.20
CA VAL A 277 -10.83 -11.69 8.32
C VAL A 277 -10.98 -10.44 7.45
N PRO A 278 -10.44 -9.28 7.86
CA PRO A 278 -10.50 -8.08 7.03
C PRO A 278 -9.65 -8.30 5.77
N LEU A 279 -10.29 -8.23 4.59
CA LEU A 279 -9.72 -8.65 3.32
C LEU A 279 -8.44 -7.89 2.99
N ARG A 280 -8.51 -6.55 2.96
CA ARG A 280 -7.36 -5.70 2.59
C ARG A 280 -6.19 -5.89 3.53
N ASP A 281 -6.45 -5.73 4.82
CA ASP A 281 -5.43 -5.82 5.87
C ASP A 281 -4.72 -7.19 5.82
N THR A 282 -5.50 -8.28 5.81
CA THR A 282 -4.93 -9.62 5.71
C THR A 282 -4.15 -9.83 4.40
N ALA A 283 -4.72 -9.45 3.26
CA ALA A 283 -4.08 -9.64 1.95
C ALA A 283 -2.79 -8.83 1.79
N GLU A 284 -2.76 -7.59 2.26
CA GLU A 284 -1.57 -6.73 2.22
C GLU A 284 -0.45 -7.28 3.11
N LYS A 285 -0.76 -7.91 4.26
CA LYS A 285 0.25 -8.64 5.03
C LYS A 285 0.82 -9.83 4.26
N LEU A 286 0.04 -10.44 3.37
CA LEU A 286 0.46 -11.53 2.47
C LEU A 286 1.20 -11.03 1.21
N GLY A 287 1.43 -9.73 1.06
CA GLY A 287 2.11 -9.15 -0.12
C GLY A 287 1.20 -8.95 -1.33
N LEU A 288 -0.12 -8.99 -1.12
CA LEU A 288 -1.13 -8.77 -2.15
C LEU A 288 -1.68 -7.34 -2.06
N LEU A 289 -1.78 -6.64 -3.18
CA LEU A 289 -2.40 -5.32 -3.26
C LEU A 289 -3.91 -5.46 -3.48
N VAL A 290 -4.72 -4.76 -2.68
CA VAL A 290 -6.19 -4.77 -2.82
C VAL A 290 -6.71 -3.38 -3.20
N ASN A 291 -7.14 -3.24 -4.46
CA ASN A 291 -7.85 -2.06 -4.94
C ASN A 291 -9.37 -2.23 -4.80
N TRP A 292 -10.07 -1.19 -4.38
CA TRP A 292 -11.54 -1.21 -4.25
C TRP A 292 -12.16 -0.23 -5.25
N ASP A 293 -13.07 -0.72 -6.08
CA ASP A 293 -13.92 0.10 -6.94
C ASP A 293 -15.32 0.21 -6.31
N PRO A 294 -15.69 1.38 -5.75
CA PRO A 294 -17.00 1.57 -5.14
C PRO A 294 -18.15 1.68 -6.16
N GLN A 295 -17.88 1.93 -7.44
CA GLN A 295 -18.93 2.02 -8.47
C GLN A 295 -19.43 0.64 -8.87
N THR A 296 -18.51 -0.32 -8.94
CA THR A 296 -18.82 -1.70 -9.33
C THR A 296 -18.87 -2.68 -8.16
N TYR A 297 -18.59 -2.21 -6.93
CA TYR A 297 -18.42 -3.04 -5.74
C TYR A 297 -17.40 -4.16 -5.93
N THR A 298 -16.30 -3.86 -6.62
CA THR A 298 -15.28 -4.84 -6.98
C THR A 298 -14.02 -4.64 -6.17
N ALA A 299 -13.57 -5.69 -5.48
CA ALA A 299 -12.23 -5.76 -4.92
C ALA A 299 -11.29 -6.43 -5.94
N SER A 300 -10.30 -5.71 -6.45
CA SER A 300 -9.26 -6.29 -7.31
C SER A 300 -8.02 -6.59 -6.50
N ILE A 301 -7.56 -7.83 -6.54
CA ILE A 301 -6.38 -8.31 -5.84
C ILE A 301 -5.28 -8.58 -6.86
N ARG A 302 -4.07 -8.09 -6.59
CA ARG A 302 -2.87 -8.37 -7.40
C ARG A 302 -1.74 -8.86 -6.52
N ASP A 303 -1.02 -9.88 -6.99
CA ASP A 303 0.22 -10.31 -6.35
C ASP A 303 1.33 -9.31 -6.67
N THR A 304 1.79 -8.60 -5.64
CA THR A 304 2.85 -7.58 -5.73
C THR A 304 4.13 -8.03 -5.05
N ARG A 305 4.27 -9.32 -4.74
CA ARG A 305 5.51 -9.85 -4.16
C ARG A 305 6.65 -9.69 -5.16
N PRO A 306 7.87 -9.37 -4.68
CA PRO A 306 9.05 -9.33 -5.55
C PRO A 306 9.16 -10.58 -6.41
N LEU A 307 9.52 -10.38 -7.68
CA LEU A 307 9.90 -11.48 -8.56
C LEU A 307 11.35 -11.86 -8.26
N ASP A 308 11.70 -13.13 -8.36
CA ASP A 308 13.08 -13.60 -8.22
C ASP A 308 13.83 -13.52 -9.55
N ARG A 309 15.17 -13.40 -9.49
CA ARG A 309 16.03 -13.33 -10.69
C ARG A 309 15.88 -14.56 -11.58
N ASP A 310 15.74 -15.73 -10.95
CA ASP A 310 15.62 -17.01 -11.63
C ASP A 310 14.23 -17.20 -12.27
N GLU A 311 13.26 -16.31 -12.00
CA GLU A 311 11.98 -16.30 -12.71
C GLU A 311 12.11 -15.71 -14.11
N HIS A 312 13.24 -15.07 -14.45
CA HIS A 312 13.47 -14.39 -15.72
C HIS A 312 12.32 -13.42 -16.08
N PRO A 313 12.03 -12.41 -15.24
CA PRO A 313 10.96 -11.46 -15.52
C PRO A 313 11.35 -10.50 -16.66
N SER A 314 10.34 -9.96 -17.35
CA SER A 314 10.52 -8.90 -18.33
C SER A 314 10.44 -7.52 -17.70
N LEU A 315 11.14 -6.52 -18.26
CA LEU A 315 10.96 -5.13 -17.87
C LEU A 315 9.79 -4.52 -18.67
N ILE A 316 8.80 -3.99 -17.97
CA ILE A 316 7.61 -3.36 -18.57
C ILE A 316 7.57 -1.89 -18.17
N MET A 317 7.29 -1.01 -19.13
CA MET A 317 7.01 0.40 -18.88
C MET A 317 5.53 0.66 -19.06
N LYS A 318 4.89 1.24 -18.03
CA LYS A 318 3.52 1.74 -18.11
C LYS A 318 3.49 3.25 -17.96
N LEU A 319 2.62 3.88 -18.74
CA LEU A 319 2.27 5.30 -18.60
C LEU A 319 0.87 5.38 -17.96
N SER A 320 0.85 5.55 -16.65
CA SER A 320 -0.40 5.51 -15.87
C SER A 320 -1.12 6.84 -15.88
N SER A 321 -2.42 6.82 -16.15
CA SER A 321 -3.25 8.02 -16.15
C SER A 321 -3.52 8.51 -14.73
N ASN A 322 -3.56 9.82 -14.53
CA ASN A 322 -4.02 10.42 -13.27
C ASN A 322 -5.54 10.53 -13.16
N LYS A 323 -6.27 10.15 -14.22
CA LYS A 323 -7.73 10.17 -14.30
C LYS A 323 -8.29 8.78 -14.04
N ASP A 324 -9.22 8.69 -13.10
CA ASP A 324 -9.93 7.46 -12.78
C ASP A 324 -10.62 6.86 -14.01
N GLY A 325 -10.59 5.54 -14.13
CA GLY A 325 -11.21 4.79 -15.23
C GLY A 325 -10.50 4.87 -16.58
N VAL A 326 -9.36 5.58 -16.66
CA VAL A 326 -8.54 5.62 -17.88
C VAL A 326 -7.45 4.57 -17.79
N SER A 327 -7.46 3.60 -18.71
CA SER A 327 -6.42 2.58 -18.81
C SER A 327 -5.02 3.16 -18.96
N ASP A 328 -4.06 2.45 -18.38
CA ASP A 328 -2.64 2.69 -18.57
C ASP A 328 -2.23 2.39 -20.02
N LEU A 329 -1.09 2.93 -20.44
CA LEU A 329 -0.47 2.56 -21.72
C LEU A 329 0.73 1.69 -21.43
N ILE A 330 0.86 0.56 -22.12
CA ILE A 330 2.08 -0.26 -22.10
C ILE A 330 2.96 0.23 -23.25
N VAL A 331 4.17 0.67 -22.93
CA VAL A 331 5.15 1.10 -23.94
C VAL A 331 5.94 -0.12 -24.39
N ASP A 332 5.77 -0.51 -25.65
CA ASP A 332 6.47 -1.66 -26.23
C ASP A 332 7.87 -1.25 -26.72
N ARG A 333 7.99 -0.05 -27.29
CA ARG A 333 9.25 0.45 -27.87
C ARG A 333 9.28 1.97 -27.96
N ILE A 334 10.48 2.55 -27.95
CA ILE A 334 10.74 3.97 -28.23
C ILE A 334 11.84 4.08 -29.30
N GLU A 335 11.50 4.56 -30.49
CA GLU A 335 12.44 4.80 -31.60
C GLU A 335 12.30 6.22 -32.12
N ASN A 336 13.43 6.93 -32.25
CA ASN A 336 13.43 8.33 -32.70
C ASN A 336 12.44 9.21 -31.91
N ASP A 337 12.38 9.00 -30.59
CA ASP A 337 11.42 9.61 -29.66
C ASP A 337 9.93 9.34 -29.94
N GLN A 338 9.61 8.42 -30.85
CA GLN A 338 8.26 7.89 -31.03
C GLN A 338 8.08 6.65 -30.17
N ALA A 339 7.12 6.69 -29.26
CA ALA A 339 6.66 5.53 -28.51
C ALA A 339 5.71 4.71 -29.38
N LEU A 340 6.01 3.42 -29.54
CA LEU A 340 5.06 2.39 -29.92
C LEU A 340 4.47 1.83 -28.63
N TYR A 341 3.14 1.86 -28.52
CA TYR A 341 2.45 1.53 -27.29
C TYR A 341 1.08 0.90 -27.56
N ARG A 342 0.52 0.29 -26.52
CA ARG A 342 -0.82 -0.29 -26.52
C ARG A 342 -1.57 0.06 -25.24
N VAL A 343 -2.89 -0.05 -25.26
CA VAL A 343 -3.73 0.19 -24.08
C VAL A 343 -3.68 -1.03 -23.15
N ASP A 344 -3.41 -0.81 -21.86
CA ASP A 344 -3.46 -1.85 -20.83
C ASP A 344 -4.92 -2.22 -20.57
N ARG A 345 -5.37 -3.30 -21.23
CA ARG A 345 -6.71 -3.86 -21.10
C ARG A 345 -6.69 -5.36 -21.30
N VAL A 346 -7.71 -6.02 -20.76
CA VAL A 346 -7.98 -7.42 -21.05
C VAL A 346 -8.42 -7.55 -22.51
N LEU A 347 -7.71 -8.37 -23.28
CA LEU A 347 -8.07 -8.71 -24.65
C LEU A 347 -9.06 -9.87 -24.65
N GLN A 348 -10.03 -9.84 -25.56
CA GLN A 348 -10.91 -10.98 -25.78
C GLN A 348 -10.15 -12.11 -26.50
N TYR A 349 -10.67 -13.34 -26.38
CA TYR A 349 -10.07 -14.48 -27.06
C TYR A 349 -10.03 -14.24 -28.59
N GLY A 350 -8.82 -14.32 -29.17
CA GLY A 350 -8.59 -14.05 -30.59
C GLY A 350 -8.36 -12.57 -30.94
N GLU A 351 -8.45 -11.65 -29.98
CA GLU A 351 -8.15 -10.23 -30.16
C GLU A 351 -6.64 -9.99 -30.03
N THR A 352 -6.09 -9.16 -30.93
CA THR A 352 -4.73 -8.63 -30.83
C THR A 352 -4.79 -7.19 -30.36
N ALA A 353 -3.89 -6.80 -29.44
CA ALA A 353 -3.81 -5.41 -29.02
C ALA A 353 -3.49 -4.49 -30.22
N GLU A 354 -4.25 -3.40 -30.35
CA GLU A 354 -3.95 -2.35 -31.31
C GLU A 354 -2.65 -1.64 -30.90
N GLN A 355 -1.72 -1.54 -31.84
CA GLN A 355 -0.46 -0.82 -31.66
C GLN A 355 -0.62 0.62 -32.15
N LEU A 356 -0.34 1.57 -31.25
CA LEU A 356 -0.44 3.00 -31.47
C LEU A 356 0.96 3.63 -31.47
N GLN A 357 1.05 4.83 -32.05
CA GLN A 357 2.30 5.59 -32.12
C GLN A 357 2.09 7.06 -31.78
N ALA A 358 2.95 7.61 -30.94
CA ALA A 358 2.99 9.04 -30.61
C ALA A 358 4.38 9.46 -30.12
N PRO A 359 4.74 10.76 -30.16
CA PRO A 359 5.93 11.25 -29.47
C PRO A 359 5.88 10.90 -27.98
N PHE A 360 6.95 10.30 -27.45
CA PHE A 360 6.97 9.83 -26.05
C PHE A 360 6.68 10.97 -25.06
N LEU A 361 7.25 12.16 -25.32
CA LEU A 361 7.06 13.34 -24.46
C LEU A 361 5.63 13.87 -24.49
N ASP A 362 4.89 13.68 -25.58
CA ASP A 362 3.48 14.10 -25.67
C ASP A 362 2.61 13.20 -24.77
N LEU A 363 2.96 11.92 -24.63
CA LEU A 363 2.23 10.97 -23.79
C LEU A 363 2.38 11.24 -22.29
N ILE A 364 3.46 11.93 -21.89
CA ILE A 364 3.79 12.23 -20.50
C ILE A 364 3.75 13.73 -20.20
N LYS A 365 3.20 14.54 -21.10
CA LYS A 365 3.26 16.00 -20.97
C LYS A 365 2.63 16.45 -19.65
N GLU A 366 3.16 17.52 -19.08
CA GLU A 366 2.63 18.13 -17.87
C GLU A 366 1.69 19.28 -18.22
N ASN A 367 0.48 19.27 -17.65
CA ASN A 367 -0.45 20.40 -17.67
C ASN A 367 -0.65 20.88 -16.23
N ASP A 368 -0.49 22.19 -15.98
CA ASP A 368 -0.62 22.78 -14.64
C ASP A 368 0.22 22.08 -13.55
N GLY A 369 1.43 21.62 -13.91
CA GLY A 369 2.34 20.91 -13.02
C GLY A 369 1.98 19.45 -12.74
N VAL A 370 0.99 18.89 -13.45
CA VAL A 370 0.56 17.50 -13.33
C VAL A 370 0.77 16.78 -14.67
N ALA A 371 1.55 15.70 -14.66
CA ALA A 371 1.74 14.86 -15.85
C ALA A 371 0.41 14.21 -16.26
N ASP A 372 0.04 14.28 -17.54
CA ASP A 372 -1.15 13.61 -18.08
C ASP A 372 -1.06 12.09 -17.85
N ARG A 373 0.16 11.54 -17.93
CA ARG A 373 0.48 10.17 -17.52
C ARG A 373 1.82 10.11 -16.80
N ARG A 374 1.91 9.28 -15.77
CA ARG A 374 3.14 9.04 -14.99
C ARG A 374 3.90 7.84 -15.51
N ILE A 375 5.22 7.95 -15.57
CA ILE A 375 6.10 6.85 -15.96
C ILE A 375 6.28 5.90 -14.78
N ARG A 376 5.99 4.61 -15.00
CA ARG A 376 6.20 3.53 -14.03
C ARG A 376 6.90 2.35 -14.71
N LEU A 377 7.77 1.67 -13.97
CA LEU A 377 8.51 0.51 -14.45
C LEU A 377 8.20 -0.71 -13.58
N PHE A 378 8.05 -1.86 -14.21
CA PHE A 378 7.66 -3.10 -13.55
C PHE A 378 8.57 -4.24 -14.01
N GLN A 379 8.87 -5.16 -13.11
CA GLN A 379 9.23 -6.51 -13.49
C GLN A 379 7.93 -7.31 -13.67
N GLN A 380 7.82 -8.10 -14.73
CA GLN A 380 6.63 -8.90 -15.01
C GLN A 380 6.99 -10.36 -15.31
N LYS A 381 6.23 -11.29 -14.74
CA LYS A 381 6.28 -12.71 -15.10
C LYS A 381 4.87 -13.31 -15.11
N GLY A 382 4.41 -13.71 -16.30
CA GLY A 382 2.99 -14.07 -16.47
C GLY A 382 2.12 -12.89 -16.07
N ASP A 383 1.16 -13.14 -15.18
CA ASP A 383 0.24 -12.10 -14.69
C ASP A 383 0.78 -11.34 -13.45
N ARG A 384 1.91 -11.78 -12.87
CA ARG A 384 2.54 -11.12 -11.71
C ARG A 384 3.33 -9.89 -12.17
N GLU A 385 3.09 -8.76 -11.49
CA GLU A 385 3.80 -7.50 -11.73
C GLU A 385 4.39 -6.97 -10.41
N TYR A 386 5.67 -6.61 -10.44
CA TYR A 386 6.36 -5.97 -9.33
C TYR A 386 6.85 -4.59 -9.76
N GLU A 387 6.21 -3.54 -9.25
CA GLU A 387 6.61 -2.15 -9.55
C GLU A 387 7.97 -1.82 -8.95
N LEU A 388 8.87 -1.30 -9.77
CA LEU A 388 10.20 -0.86 -9.39
C LEU A 388 10.19 0.59 -8.89
N VAL A 389 11.03 0.87 -7.90
CA VAL A 389 11.32 2.24 -7.45
C VAL A 389 12.34 2.84 -8.42
N MET A 390 12.03 3.98 -9.02
CA MET A 390 12.92 4.64 -9.98
C MET A 390 13.73 5.73 -9.30
N THR A 391 15.03 5.88 -9.62
CA THR A 391 15.79 7.03 -9.12
C THR A 391 15.33 8.33 -9.77
N GLU A 392 15.50 9.45 -9.07
CA GLU A 392 15.29 10.79 -9.63
C GLU A 392 16.13 11.03 -10.90
N GLU A 393 17.38 10.55 -10.91
CA GLU A 393 18.25 10.60 -12.09
C GLU A 393 17.63 9.91 -13.31
N LEU A 394 17.18 8.65 -13.16
CA LEU A 394 16.58 7.90 -14.27
C LEU A 394 15.28 8.56 -14.73
N MET A 395 14.43 9.00 -13.81
CA MET A 395 13.19 9.71 -14.15
C MET A 395 13.47 10.96 -14.97
N ASN A 396 14.41 11.81 -14.52
CA ASN A 396 14.78 13.03 -15.23
C ASN A 396 15.41 12.74 -16.59
N SER A 397 16.25 11.71 -16.68
CA SER A 397 16.84 11.27 -17.94
C SER A 397 15.82 10.73 -18.93
N LEU A 398 14.78 10.01 -18.49
CA LEU A 398 13.69 9.58 -19.39
C LEU A 398 12.93 10.77 -19.97
N LYS A 399 12.77 11.86 -19.21
CA LYS A 399 12.13 13.10 -19.67
C LYS A 399 13.03 13.91 -20.62
N THR A 400 14.35 13.90 -20.42
CA THR A 400 15.24 14.87 -21.08
C THR A 400 16.21 14.27 -22.10
N ASN A 401 16.53 12.98 -22.02
CA ASN A 401 17.60 12.36 -22.77
C ASN A 401 17.10 11.25 -23.73
N PRO A 402 17.07 11.49 -25.06
CA PRO A 402 16.64 10.51 -26.05
C PRO A 402 17.52 9.25 -26.09
N LEU A 403 18.80 9.33 -25.71
CA LEU A 403 19.67 8.16 -25.66
C LEU A 403 19.27 7.20 -24.53
N VAL A 404 18.84 7.74 -23.38
CA VAL A 404 18.32 6.92 -22.27
C VAL A 404 17.00 6.25 -22.65
N ARG A 405 16.10 6.99 -23.34
CA ARG A 405 14.87 6.39 -23.90
C ARG A 405 15.16 5.28 -24.92
N LYS A 406 16.14 5.47 -25.78
CA LYS A 406 16.58 4.44 -26.72
C LYS A 406 17.15 3.22 -25.99
N SER A 407 17.98 3.43 -24.97
CA SER A 407 18.59 2.37 -24.18
C SER A 407 17.53 1.54 -23.43
N ILE A 408 16.60 2.18 -22.72
CA ILE A 408 15.52 1.45 -22.02
C ILE A 408 14.64 0.69 -22.99
N SER A 409 14.36 1.26 -24.16
CA SER A 409 13.58 0.60 -25.21
C SER A 409 14.20 -0.70 -25.72
N LEU A 410 15.51 -0.92 -25.59
CA LEU A 410 16.14 -2.17 -26.00
C LEU A 410 15.86 -3.33 -25.03
N THR A 411 15.35 -3.00 -23.84
CA THR A 411 15.11 -3.92 -22.73
C THR A 411 13.63 -4.16 -22.46
N LEU A 412 12.75 -3.25 -22.89
CA LEU A 412 11.29 -3.40 -22.71
C LEU A 412 10.77 -4.69 -23.35
N ASP A 413 9.88 -5.38 -22.64
CA ASP A 413 9.25 -6.64 -23.02
C ASP A 413 10.25 -7.79 -23.32
N ARG A 414 11.45 -7.69 -22.76
CA ARG A 414 12.50 -8.72 -22.85
C ARG A 414 12.96 -9.11 -21.45
N GLU A 415 13.51 -10.33 -21.35
CA GLU A 415 14.10 -10.82 -20.10
C GLU A 415 15.09 -9.80 -19.53
N PHE A 416 14.82 -9.40 -18.29
CA PHE A 416 15.53 -8.32 -17.63
C PHE A 416 16.67 -8.88 -16.80
N TYR A 417 17.89 -8.84 -17.36
CA TYR A 417 19.08 -9.43 -16.75
C TYR A 417 19.82 -8.49 -15.78
N THR A 418 19.60 -7.17 -15.87
CA THR A 418 20.21 -6.16 -14.99
C THR A 418 19.39 -5.99 -13.72
N TRP A 419 19.57 -6.93 -12.78
CA TRP A 419 18.77 -6.99 -11.57
C TRP A 419 18.89 -5.72 -10.70
N PRO A 420 17.78 -5.03 -10.40
CA PRO A 420 17.79 -3.84 -9.57
C PRO A 420 18.00 -4.22 -8.10
N GLU A 421 18.99 -3.61 -7.44
CA GLU A 421 19.20 -3.83 -6.02
C GLU A 421 18.02 -3.27 -5.20
N ASN A 422 17.46 -4.08 -4.30
CA ASN A 422 16.31 -3.71 -3.45
C ASN A 422 15.08 -3.25 -4.26
N GLY A 423 14.96 -3.69 -5.52
CA GLY A 423 13.89 -3.27 -6.42
C GLY A 423 13.98 -1.80 -6.84
N VAL A 424 15.17 -1.20 -6.78
CA VAL A 424 15.46 0.17 -7.20
C VAL A 424 16.14 0.16 -8.56
N ILE A 425 15.47 0.70 -9.57
CA ILE A 425 16.00 0.83 -10.93
C ILE A 425 16.63 2.20 -11.15
N ARG A 426 17.87 2.18 -11.62
CA ARG A 426 18.74 3.33 -11.85
C ARG A 426 19.07 3.43 -13.33
N GLN A 427 19.63 4.57 -13.73
CA GLN A 427 20.10 4.74 -15.10
C GLN A 427 21.19 3.73 -15.46
N SER A 428 22.03 3.31 -14.51
CA SER A 428 23.01 2.25 -14.72
C SER A 428 22.42 0.85 -14.92
N ASN A 429 21.13 0.63 -14.63
CA ASN A 429 20.47 -0.64 -14.95
C ASN A 429 20.01 -0.70 -16.42
N VAL A 430 20.04 0.44 -17.10
CA VAL A 430 19.51 0.66 -18.44
C VAL A 430 20.70 0.87 -19.37
N HIS A 431 21.03 -0.13 -20.20
CA HIS A 431 22.21 -0.14 -21.07
C HIS A 431 21.85 -0.36 -22.54
#